data_AF-A0A5K1EMY9-F1
#
_entry.id   AF-A0A5K1EMY9-F1
#
_cell.length_a   1.000
_cell.length_b   1.000
_cell.length_c   1.000
_cell.angle_alpha   90.00
_cell.angle_beta   90.00
_cell.angle_gamma   90.00
#
_symmetry.space_group_name_H-M   'P 1'
#
loop_
_entity.id
_entity.type
_entity.pdbx_description
1 polymer ?
#
loop_
_entity_poly.entity_id
_entity_poly.type
_entity_poly.pdbx_seq_one_letter_code
_entity_poly.pdbx_strand_id
1 'polypeptide(L)' 'GLTYFQDLMEDHLLSTSMEILEKDYEKAIRDTGELDERVFVDEEESIFGTGSLSGGAVSMPGSK' A
#
# COMPACT_ATOMS: atom_id res chain seq x y z
N GLY A 1 0.71 27.41 -8.90
CA GLY A 1 1.39 27.36 -7.59
C GLY A 1 1.10 26.01 -6.96
N LEU A 2 2.04 25.44 -6.21
CA LEU A 2 1.78 24.22 -5.44
C LEU A 2 0.90 24.57 -4.23
N THR A 3 -0.07 23.73 -3.91
CA THR A 3 -0.80 23.82 -2.65
C THR A 3 0.08 23.27 -1.53
N TYR A 4 0.48 24.14 -0.61
CA TYR A 4 1.19 23.73 0.61
C TYR A 4 0.18 23.58 1.74
N PHE A 5 0.18 22.42 2.36
CA PHE A 5 -0.61 22.16 3.56
C PHE A 5 0.33 22.30 4.76
N GLN A 6 0.18 23.43 5.45
CA GLN A 6 0.85 23.72 6.71
C GLN A 6 0.60 22.53 7.65
N ASP A 7 1.68 22.05 8.25
CA ASP A 7 1.70 21.02 9.30
C ASP A 7 1.33 19.58 8.85
N LEU A 8 0.98 19.36 7.58
CA LEU A 8 0.66 18.01 7.07
C LEU A 8 1.80 17.00 7.26
N MET A 9 3.04 17.46 7.13
CA MET A 9 4.25 16.64 7.28
C MET A 9 4.85 16.73 8.69
N GLU A 10 4.17 17.37 9.64
CA GLU A 10 4.67 17.42 11.03
C GLU A 10 4.54 16.04 11.67
N ASP A 11 5.62 15.60 12.32
CA ASP A 11 5.79 14.24 12.84
C ASP A 11 4.60 13.74 13.67
N HIS A 12 3.98 14.61 14.47
CA HIS A 12 2.87 14.23 15.34
C HIS A 12 1.55 14.00 14.58
N LEU A 13 1.27 14.80 13.56
CA LEU A 13 0.09 14.66 12.71
C LEU A 13 0.27 13.53 11.70
N LEU A 14 1.48 13.42 11.15
CA LEU A 14 1.85 12.35 10.23
C LEU A 14 1.78 10.99 10.92
N SER A 15 2.34 10.87 12.12
CA SER A 15 2.30 9.61 12.91
C SER A 15 0.86 9.20 13.23
N THR A 16 0.03 10.13 13.70
CA THR A 16 -1.39 9.86 14.00
C THR A 16 -2.15 9.43 12.74
N SER A 17 -1.91 10.11 11.61
CA SER A 17 -2.54 9.78 10.34
C SER A 17 -2.12 8.40 9.83
N MET A 18 -0.84 8.04 10.03
CA MET A 18 -0.29 6.74 9.67
C MET A 18 -0.92 5.60 10.50
N GLU A 19 -1.09 5.82 11.81
CA GLU A 19 -1.73 4.84 12.70
C GLU A 19 -3.20 4.58 12.33
N ILE A 20 -3.93 5.64 11.95
CA ILE A 20 -5.31 5.51 11.46
C ILE A 20 -5.34 4.70 10.16
N LEU A 21 -4.47 5.05 9.21
CA LEU A 21 -4.39 4.38 7.91
C LEU A 21 -4.07 2.88 8.06
N GLU A 22 -3.15 2.53 8.96
CA GLU A 22 -2.77 1.14 9.26
C GLU A 22 -3.97 0.34 9.77
N LYS A 23 -4.73 0.88 10.73
CA LYS A 23 -5.93 0.24 11.27
C LYS A 23 -7.01 0.02 10.22
N ASP A 24 -7.23 1.02 9.37
CA ASP A 24 -8.21 0.92 8.28
C ASP A 24 -7.79 -0.15 7.27
N TYR A 25 -6.49 -0.25 6.96
CA TYR A 25 -5.92 -1.31 6.12
C TYR A 25 -6.12 -2.70 6.73
N GLU A 26 -5.75 -2.89 7.99
CA GLU A 26 -5.94 -4.17 8.69
C GLU A 26 -7.40 -4.59 8.71
N LYS A 27 -8.31 -3.62 8.90
CA LYS A 27 -9.74 -3.87 8.86
C LYS A 27 -10.19 -4.28 7.45
N ALA A 28 -9.77 -3.55 6.41
CA ALA A 28 -10.13 -3.85 5.03
C ALA A 28 -9.67 -5.25 4.62
N ILE A 29 -8.41 -5.60 4.85
CA ILE A 29 -7.83 -6.92 4.53
C ILE A 29 -8.60 -8.03 5.25
N ARG A 30 -8.86 -7.85 6.55
CA ARG A 30 -9.58 -8.86 7.35
C ARG A 30 -11.02 -9.04 6.90
N ASP A 31 -11.68 -7.96 6.49
CA ASP A 31 -13.11 -7.97 6.14
C ASP A 31 -13.35 -8.47 4.71
N THR A 32 -12.46 -8.16 3.76
CA THR A 32 -12.60 -8.56 2.34
C THR A 32 -11.93 -9.90 2.05
N GLY A 33 -10.95 -10.32 2.86
CA GLY A 33 -10.10 -11.47 2.57
C GLY A 33 -9.20 -11.27 1.35
N GLU A 34 -9.06 -10.02 0.90
CA GLU A 34 -8.20 -9.66 -0.22
C GLU A 34 -6.72 -9.65 0.17
N LEU A 35 -5.87 -9.63 -0.85
CA LEU A 35 -4.41 -9.63 -0.71
C LEU A 35 -3.94 -8.29 -0.12
N ASP A 36 -3.07 -8.35 0.88
CA ASP A 36 -2.43 -7.17 1.45
C ASP A 36 -1.43 -6.59 0.45
N GLU A 37 -1.75 -5.46 -0.17
CA GLU A 37 -0.89 -4.82 -1.17
C GLU A 37 0.43 -4.28 -0.61
N ARG A 38 0.59 -4.21 0.72
CA ARG A 38 1.86 -3.83 1.36
C ARG A 38 2.99 -4.82 1.08
N VAL A 39 2.66 -6.06 0.70
CA VAL A 39 3.63 -7.03 0.15
C VAL A 39 4.39 -6.49 -1.07
N PHE A 40 3.84 -5.51 -1.79
CA PHE A 40 4.48 -4.93 -2.98
C PHE A 40 5.31 -3.68 -2.69
N VAL A 41 5.26 -3.14 -1.48
CA VAL A 41 6.01 -1.93 -1.08
C VAL A 41 7.46 -2.26 -0.75
N ASP A 42 7.74 -3.47 -0.30
CA ASP A 42 9.10 -3.91 -0.02
C ASP A 42 9.79 -4.29 -1.34
N GLU A 43 10.64 -3.41 -1.89
CA GLU A 43 11.35 -3.66 -3.16
C GLU A 43 12.26 -4.89 -3.10
N GLU A 44 12.72 -5.28 -1.91
CA GLU A 44 13.60 -6.44 -1.69
C GLU A 44 12.80 -7.77 -1.66
N GLU A 45 11.54 -7.74 -1.21
CA GLU A 45 10.61 -8.90 -1.22
C GLU A 45 9.56 -8.83 -2.33
N SER A 46 9.63 -7.80 -3.19
CA SER A 46 8.64 -7.57 -4.24
C SER A 46 8.60 -8.73 -5.22
N ILE A 47 7.46 -9.43 -5.21
CA ILE A 47 7.16 -10.56 -6.09
C ILE A 47 7.13 -10.12 -7.57
N PHE A 48 6.93 -8.83 -7.81
CA PHE A 48 7.00 -8.21 -9.12
C PHE A 48 8.41 -7.66 -9.30
N GLY A 49 9.33 -8.53 -9.75
CA GLY A 49 10.69 -8.15 -10.12
C GLY A 49 10.73 -6.93 -11.04
N THR A 50 11.88 -6.26 -11.09
CA THR A 50 12.20 -4.93 -11.66
C THR A 50 11.78 -4.61 -13.13
N GLY A 51 10.89 -5.38 -13.74
CA GLY A 51 10.27 -5.11 -15.04
C GLY A 51 9.07 -4.17 -14.94
N SER A 52 9.04 -3.17 -15.82
CA SER A 52 7.96 -2.19 -15.96
C SER A 52 6.58 -2.86 -16.08
N LEU A 53 5.74 -2.69 -15.05
CA LEU A 53 4.33 -3.07 -15.05
C LEU A 53 3.53 -2.03 -15.85
N SER A 54 3.47 -2.20 -17.17
CA SER A 54 2.34 -1.66 -17.95
C SER A 54 1.10 -2.41 -17.49
N GLY A 55 0.19 -1.74 -16.78
CA GLY A 55 -0.94 -2.32 -16.03
C GLY A 55 -1.95 -3.13 -16.84
N GLY A 56 -1.54 -4.28 -17.37
CA GLY A 56 -2.36 -5.34 -17.94
C GLY A 56 -2.44 -6.53 -16.99
N ALA A 57 -3.64 -7.08 -16.85
CA ALA A 57 -3.98 -8.18 -15.94
C ALA A 57 -2.88 -9.25 -15.83
N VAL A 58 -2.32 -9.40 -14.62
CA VAL A 58 -1.42 -10.50 -14.29
C VAL A 58 -2.26 -11.76 -14.05
N SER A 59 -2.17 -12.72 -14.98
CA SER A 59 -2.76 -14.05 -14.80
C SER A 59 -1.95 -14.83 -13.76
N MET A 60 -2.35 -14.75 -12.50
CA MET A 60 -1.88 -15.65 -11.45
C MET A 60 -2.32 -17.09 -11.78
N PRO A 61 -1.41 -18.05 -12.02
CA PRO A 61 -1.81 -19.44 -12.14
C PRO A 61 -2.30 -19.92 -10.77
N GLY A 62 -3.56 -20.34 -10.69
CA GLY A 62 -4.14 -20.90 -9.47
C GLY A 62 -3.40 -22.16 -9.05
N SER A 63 -2.80 -22.13 -7.87
CA SER A 63 -2.26 -23.32 -7.20
C SER A 63 -3.42 -24.25 -6.81
N LYS A 64 -3.32 -25.53 -7.19
CA LYS A 64 -4.17 -26.60 -6.65
C LYS A 64 -3.70 -27.02 -5.26
#